data_AF-A0A800A7R3-F1
#
_entry.id   AF-A0A800A7R3-F1
#
_cell.length_a   1.000
_cell.length_b   1.000
_cell.length_c   1.000
_cell.angle_alpha   90.00
_cell.angle_beta   90.00
_cell.angle_gamma   90.00
#
_symmetry.space_group_name_H-M   'P 1'
#
loop_
_entity.id
_entity.type
_entity.pdbx_description
1 polymer ?
#
loop_
_entity_poly.entity_id
_entity_poly.type
_entity_poly.pdbx_seq_one_letter_code
_entity_poly.pdbx_strand_id
1 'polypeptide(L)'
;VGYSYITKMRGERTVTAVYFGDGATSETDFHSGMNFAGVWKTPTVFICANNLYAISVPFEKQTAAETIAQKAEAYGFSGFRVDGMDPVAVYMATRLAAKRAREGRGPTLIEALTYRYGPHATADDASLYRSRDEEEDWKRRDPIERLRRFLEHRGEWDERTGEKVAEEVAAAVEAAITAIEAEPLPGRDDAIRHGFARIPTHVVEQLHAMQRAHGEPETAFAEEEVWQVGDDQLPEGPTESWTMAEAINAALGQAMERDENVIVLGEDVAVAGGVFRVTEGLLDKFGADRVIDTPLNESGIVGSAVGMALAGARPVAEIQFDGFVYPAFDQIVSHMGRFRYRTRGNASMRVLVRFPSGAGIGAHEHHCDSPEAYFVHAPGLVVICPSTPIDAKGLLAAALESEDPVIFLEPKVLYRTGRDEVPVDHYTLPIGRARIRRPGTDVTLVTYGGMVPVALEAAERVTVSVEVIDLRTLFPWDRATVLESVARTGRLLLVQEPQGSAGMAAEVAAVVAEKAAYDLEAPIVRVTGFDVPWPQFAIESHALIDPERIMAGIGEVLEG
;
A
#
# COMPACT_ATOMS: atom_id res chain seq x y z
N VAL A 1 6.68 12.10 -5.95
CA VAL A 1 6.25 12.55 -7.30
C VAL A 1 4.76 12.84 -7.35
N GLY A 2 3.89 11.91 -6.95
CA GLY A 2 2.44 12.14 -6.93
C GLY A 2 1.98 13.41 -6.20
N TYR A 3 2.62 13.77 -5.08
CA TYR A 3 2.34 15.03 -4.38
C TYR A 3 2.52 16.26 -5.30
N SER A 4 3.65 16.30 -6.02
CA SER A 4 3.95 17.35 -6.99
C SER A 4 2.99 17.33 -8.18
N TYR A 5 2.47 16.16 -8.55
CA TYR A 5 1.49 16.02 -9.61
C TYR A 5 0.15 16.67 -9.21
N ILE A 6 -0.38 16.36 -8.03
CA ILE A 6 -1.65 16.92 -7.55
C ILE A 6 -1.57 18.44 -7.38
N THR A 7 -0.50 18.93 -6.75
CA THR A 7 -0.32 20.38 -6.55
C THR A 7 -0.20 21.12 -7.89
N LYS A 8 0.48 20.53 -8.88
CA LYS A 8 0.52 21.04 -10.26
C LYS A 8 -0.87 21.03 -10.91
N MET A 9 -1.60 19.93 -10.81
CA MET A 9 -2.95 19.78 -11.37
C MET A 9 -3.92 20.84 -10.81
N ARG A 10 -3.80 21.15 -9.52
CA ARG A 10 -4.57 22.21 -8.84
C ARG A 10 -4.08 23.64 -9.15
N GLY A 11 -3.06 23.81 -9.98
CA GLY A 11 -2.51 25.12 -10.35
C GLY A 11 -1.72 25.80 -9.24
N GLU A 12 -1.29 25.06 -8.22
CA GLU A 12 -0.50 25.61 -7.13
C GLU A 12 0.92 25.96 -7.57
N ARG A 13 1.55 26.92 -6.88
CA ARG A 13 2.95 27.32 -7.13
C ARG A 13 3.97 26.53 -6.30
N THR A 14 3.54 25.38 -5.78
CA THR A 14 4.30 24.51 -4.89
C THR A 14 5.43 23.83 -5.66
N VAL A 15 6.60 23.74 -5.04
CA VAL A 15 7.75 22.98 -5.54
C VAL A 15 8.11 21.97 -4.47
N THR A 16 8.20 20.70 -4.83
CA THR A 16 8.59 19.63 -3.90
C THR A 16 10.09 19.40 -3.99
N ALA A 17 10.81 19.53 -2.89
CA ALA A 17 12.19 19.10 -2.77
C ALA A 17 12.25 17.66 -2.24
N VAL A 18 13.03 16.80 -2.88
CA VAL A 18 13.21 15.39 -2.49
C VAL A 18 14.69 15.18 -2.20
N TYR A 19 15.01 14.80 -0.96
CA TYR A 19 16.39 14.56 -0.51
C TYR A 19 16.68 13.06 -0.44
N PHE A 20 17.85 12.65 -0.92
CA PHE A 20 18.32 11.26 -0.87
C PHE A 20 19.85 11.21 -0.96
N GLY A 21 20.44 10.07 -0.61
CA GLY A 21 21.88 9.81 -0.74
C GLY A 21 22.24 9.14 -2.08
N ASP A 22 23.51 9.16 -2.46
CA ASP A 22 24.01 8.53 -3.70
C ASP A 22 23.72 7.02 -3.78
N GLY A 23 23.79 6.30 -2.66
CA GLY A 23 23.42 4.88 -2.59
C GLY A 23 21.95 4.59 -2.92
N ALA A 24 21.04 5.50 -2.62
CA ALA A 24 19.62 5.34 -2.95
C ALA A 24 19.36 5.35 -4.47
N THR A 25 20.33 5.79 -5.27
CA THR A 25 20.22 5.79 -6.74
C THR A 25 20.41 4.41 -7.38
N SER A 26 20.70 3.40 -6.56
CA SER A 26 20.76 1.99 -6.94
C SER A 26 19.41 1.28 -6.76
N GLU A 27 18.46 1.88 -6.03
CA GLU A 27 17.15 1.31 -5.77
C GLU A 27 16.20 1.52 -6.97
N THR A 28 15.28 0.58 -7.16
CA THR A 28 14.27 0.62 -8.23
C THR A 28 13.39 1.87 -8.13
N ASP A 29 13.03 2.27 -6.91
CA ASP A 29 12.17 3.43 -6.65
C ASP A 29 12.76 4.75 -7.15
N PHE A 30 14.09 4.90 -7.14
CA PHE A 30 14.74 6.05 -7.75
C PHE A 30 14.40 6.13 -9.23
N HIS A 31 14.56 5.02 -9.95
CA HIS A 31 14.30 4.96 -11.38
C HIS A 31 12.81 5.19 -11.69
N SER A 32 11.91 4.57 -10.93
CA SER A 32 10.46 4.75 -11.05
C SER A 32 10.06 6.20 -10.81
N GLY A 33 10.53 6.80 -9.72
CA GLY A 33 10.24 8.19 -9.37
C GLY A 33 10.78 9.18 -10.41
N MET A 34 12.01 9.00 -10.89
CA MET A 34 12.56 9.89 -11.93
C MET A 34 11.78 9.78 -13.23
N ASN A 35 11.45 8.56 -13.68
CA ASN A 35 10.70 8.35 -14.91
C ASN A 35 9.31 9.01 -14.85
N PHE A 36 8.56 8.79 -13.77
CA PHE A 36 7.24 9.42 -13.58
C PHE A 36 7.34 10.95 -13.52
N ALA A 37 8.33 11.49 -12.81
CA ALA A 37 8.54 12.93 -12.74
C ALA A 37 8.83 13.56 -14.11
N GLY A 38 9.62 12.87 -14.95
CA GLY A 38 9.91 13.26 -16.32
C GLY A 38 8.67 13.24 -17.21
N VAL A 39 7.97 12.10 -17.25
CA VAL A 39 6.75 11.89 -18.05
C VAL A 39 5.67 12.91 -17.70
N TRP A 40 5.41 13.11 -16.40
CA TRP A 40 4.40 14.05 -15.93
C TRP A 40 4.88 15.50 -15.83
N LYS A 41 6.18 15.75 -16.08
CA LYS A 41 6.83 17.06 -15.93
C LYS A 41 6.47 17.71 -14.59
N THR A 42 6.67 17.01 -13.49
CA THR A 42 6.29 17.50 -12.15
C THR A 42 7.21 18.62 -11.68
N PRO A 43 6.72 19.57 -10.85
CA PRO A 43 7.54 20.63 -10.25
C PRO A 43 8.38 20.08 -9.07
N THR A 44 9.27 19.13 -9.37
CA THR A 44 10.07 18.41 -8.37
C THR A 44 11.55 18.77 -8.50
N VAL A 45 12.21 19.08 -7.38
CA VAL A 45 13.66 19.26 -7.29
C VAL A 45 14.24 18.10 -6.49
N PHE A 46 14.95 17.22 -7.18
CA PHE A 46 15.64 16.09 -6.60
C PHE A 46 17.03 16.53 -6.15
N ILE A 47 17.39 16.26 -4.89
CA ILE A 47 18.66 16.69 -4.28
C ILE A 47 19.37 15.44 -3.76
N CYS A 48 20.36 14.99 -4.51
CA CYS A 48 21.25 13.90 -4.13
C CYS A 48 22.40 14.46 -3.30
N ALA A 49 22.46 14.10 -2.02
CA ALA A 49 23.64 14.28 -1.19
C ALA A 49 24.64 13.16 -1.52
N ASN A 50 25.49 13.40 -2.52
CA ASN A 50 26.53 12.44 -2.90
C ASN A 50 27.71 12.59 -1.95
N ASN A 51 27.77 11.71 -0.94
CA ASN A 51 28.84 11.71 0.06
C ASN A 51 29.93 10.67 -0.24
N LEU A 52 29.91 10.11 -1.45
CA LEU A 52 30.82 9.10 -2.01
C LEU A 52 30.65 7.67 -1.47
N TYR A 53 29.80 7.45 -0.46
CA TYR A 53 29.69 6.15 0.20
C TYR A 53 28.25 5.79 0.61
N ALA A 54 27.77 4.65 0.10
CA ALA A 54 26.57 4.01 0.60
C ALA A 54 26.94 3.03 1.72
N ILE A 55 26.71 3.42 2.97
CA ILE A 55 27.22 2.71 4.16
C ILE A 55 28.76 2.69 4.12
N SER A 56 29.35 1.59 3.66
CA SER A 56 30.79 1.37 3.45
C SER A 56 31.16 1.14 1.98
N VAL A 57 30.16 1.04 1.09
CA VAL A 57 30.36 0.73 -0.32
C VAL A 57 30.60 2.02 -1.10
N PRO A 58 31.75 2.16 -1.79
CA PRO A 58 32.08 3.40 -2.48
C PRO A 58 31.21 3.62 -3.72
N PHE A 59 31.08 4.89 -4.12
CA PHE A 59 30.25 5.36 -5.23
C PHE A 59 30.43 4.57 -6.54
N GLU A 60 31.66 4.24 -6.90
CA GLU A 60 32.01 3.48 -8.11
C GLU A 60 31.44 2.04 -8.15
N LYS A 61 30.98 1.53 -7.00
CA LYS A 61 30.27 0.24 -6.90
C LYS A 61 28.75 0.39 -6.94
N GLN A 62 28.23 1.60 -6.76
CA GLN A 62 26.79 1.90 -6.85
C GLN A 62 26.37 2.14 -8.30
N THR A 63 27.24 2.78 -9.09
CA THR A 63 26.90 3.16 -10.46
C THR A 63 28.14 3.30 -11.33
N ALA A 64 28.01 2.90 -12.61
CA ALA A 64 29.05 3.15 -13.62
C ALA A 64 28.98 4.59 -14.19
N ALA A 65 27.90 5.31 -13.87
CA ALA A 65 27.72 6.70 -14.27
C ALA A 65 28.78 7.58 -13.56
N GLU A 66 29.61 8.30 -14.33
CA GLU A 66 30.56 9.35 -13.84
C GLU A 66 29.97 10.32 -12.79
N THR A 67 28.73 10.76 -12.98
CA THR A 67 27.98 11.61 -12.06
C THR A 67 26.55 11.09 -11.87
N ILE A 68 25.92 11.44 -10.75
CA ILE A 68 24.47 11.22 -10.57
C ILE A 68 23.67 12.21 -11.41
N ALA A 69 24.16 13.45 -11.56
CA ALA A 69 23.50 14.48 -12.34
C ALA A 69 23.19 14.03 -13.78
N GLN A 70 24.13 13.36 -14.46
CA GLN A 70 23.90 12.92 -15.84
C GLN A 70 22.77 11.88 -15.98
N LYS A 71 22.45 11.11 -14.92
CA LYS A 71 21.35 10.13 -14.96
C LYS A 71 20.01 10.82 -15.28
N ALA A 72 19.85 12.10 -14.92
CA ALA A 72 18.64 12.88 -15.20
C ALA A 72 18.31 12.96 -16.70
N GLU A 73 19.32 12.96 -17.57
CA GLU A 73 19.14 13.06 -19.01
C GLU A 73 18.35 11.87 -19.56
N ALA A 74 18.59 10.67 -19.05
CA ALA A 74 17.87 9.45 -19.43
C ALA A 74 16.38 9.51 -19.08
N TYR A 75 15.98 10.34 -18.11
CA TYR A 75 14.59 10.57 -17.72
C TYR A 75 13.96 11.81 -18.36
N GLY A 76 14.70 12.48 -19.26
CA GLY A 76 14.18 13.62 -20.03
C GLY A 76 14.15 14.96 -19.31
N PHE A 77 14.98 15.15 -18.26
CA PHE A 77 15.08 16.43 -17.57
C PHE A 77 16.51 16.80 -17.15
N SER A 78 16.70 18.01 -16.64
CA SER A 78 18.04 18.57 -16.37
C SER A 78 18.65 18.06 -15.06
N GLY A 79 19.93 17.72 -15.11
CA GLY A 79 20.76 17.44 -13.94
C GLY A 79 21.92 18.43 -13.79
N PHE A 80 22.25 18.82 -12.57
CA PHE A 80 23.38 19.70 -12.26
C PHE A 80 24.21 19.09 -11.13
N ARG A 81 25.53 19.00 -11.30
CA ARG A 81 26.44 18.74 -10.19
C ARG A 81 26.94 20.06 -9.63
N VAL A 82 26.95 20.18 -8.31
CA VAL A 82 27.51 21.31 -7.58
C VAL A 82 28.49 20.84 -6.53
N ASP A 83 29.42 21.71 -6.16
CA ASP A 83 30.21 21.54 -4.96
C ASP A 83 29.27 21.67 -3.75
N GLY A 84 28.93 20.55 -3.13
CA GLY A 84 28.07 20.49 -1.95
C GLY A 84 28.72 21.10 -0.70
N MET A 85 30.02 21.40 -0.76
CA MET A 85 30.77 22.09 0.27
C MET A 85 30.82 23.62 0.04
N ASP A 86 30.14 24.14 -0.98
CA ASP A 86 29.93 25.57 -1.23
C ASP A 86 28.46 25.95 -1.01
N PRO A 87 28.09 26.53 0.15
CA PRO A 87 26.71 26.91 0.44
C PRO A 87 26.10 27.88 -0.58
N VAL A 88 26.92 28.76 -1.18
CA VAL A 88 26.44 29.73 -2.18
C VAL A 88 26.13 29.01 -3.50
N ALA A 89 26.97 28.07 -3.91
CA ALA A 89 26.72 27.25 -5.10
C ALA A 89 25.43 26.41 -4.96
N VAL A 90 25.26 25.75 -3.82
CA VAL A 90 24.05 24.94 -3.51
C VAL A 90 22.80 25.82 -3.50
N TYR A 91 22.86 27.00 -2.88
CA TYR A 91 21.76 27.97 -2.88
C TYR A 91 21.37 28.39 -4.31
N MET A 92 22.36 28.75 -5.14
CA MET A 92 22.10 29.21 -6.50
C MET A 92 21.51 28.11 -7.39
N ALA A 93 22.01 26.87 -7.29
CA ALA A 93 21.46 25.74 -8.05
C ALA A 93 20.04 25.40 -7.61
N THR A 94 19.77 25.38 -6.30
CA THR A 94 18.43 25.13 -5.76
C THR A 94 17.45 26.22 -6.19
N ARG A 95 17.86 27.49 -6.14
CA ARG A 95 17.05 28.62 -6.60
C ARG A 95 16.72 28.53 -8.09
N LEU A 96 17.69 28.15 -8.93
CA LEU A 96 17.48 27.95 -10.35
C LEU A 96 16.52 26.78 -10.62
N ALA A 97 16.72 25.64 -9.96
CA ALA A 97 15.87 24.47 -10.09
C ALA A 97 14.42 24.77 -9.67
N ALA A 98 14.23 25.44 -8.53
CA ALA A 98 12.91 25.84 -8.05
C ALA A 98 12.22 26.83 -9.02
N LYS A 99 12.98 27.77 -9.61
CA LYS A 99 12.46 28.67 -10.65
C LYS A 99 11.99 27.88 -11.88
N ARG A 100 12.80 26.95 -12.38
CA ARG A 100 12.45 26.09 -13.52
C ARG A 100 11.17 25.28 -13.26
N ALA A 101 11.06 24.67 -12.08
CA ALA A 101 9.90 23.91 -11.66
C ALA A 101 8.62 24.77 -11.66
N ARG A 102 8.67 25.98 -11.08
CA ARG A 102 7.53 26.93 -11.06
C ARG A 102 7.13 27.46 -12.43
N GLU A 103 8.06 27.48 -13.38
CA GLU A 103 7.82 27.86 -14.78
C GLU A 103 7.32 26.69 -15.63
N GLY A 104 7.05 25.52 -15.03
CA GLY A 104 6.54 24.35 -15.75
C GLY A 104 7.59 23.66 -16.64
N ARG A 105 8.89 23.93 -16.43
CA ARG A 105 9.98 23.31 -17.21
C ARG A 105 10.34 21.89 -16.73
N GLY A 106 9.46 21.27 -15.96
CA GLY A 106 9.64 19.92 -15.39
C GLY A 106 10.63 19.86 -14.23
N PRO A 107 11.01 18.64 -13.83
CA PRO A 107 11.85 18.41 -12.67
C PRO A 107 13.32 18.79 -12.93
N THR A 108 14.11 18.77 -11.86
CA THR A 108 15.56 18.98 -11.92
C THR A 108 16.26 18.14 -10.86
N LEU A 109 17.37 17.49 -11.23
CA LEU A 109 18.25 16.77 -10.32
C LEU A 109 19.47 17.63 -9.97
N ILE A 110 19.74 17.78 -8.68
CA ILE A 110 20.93 18.43 -8.16
C ILE A 110 21.75 17.35 -7.45
N GLU A 111 22.96 17.10 -7.93
CA GLU A 111 23.96 16.32 -7.23
C GLU A 111 24.85 17.26 -6.43
N ALA A 112 24.67 17.27 -5.11
CA ALA A 112 25.54 17.99 -4.19
C ALA A 112 26.68 17.05 -3.78
N LEU A 113 27.87 17.28 -4.33
CA LEU A 113 29.06 16.52 -3.97
C LEU A 113 29.57 16.96 -2.59
N THR A 114 29.45 16.10 -1.60
CA THR A 114 29.71 16.40 -0.19
C THR A 114 30.47 15.26 0.47
N TYR A 115 30.58 15.29 1.80
CA TYR A 115 31.28 14.27 2.56
C TYR A 115 30.62 14.01 3.92
N ARG A 116 30.57 12.74 4.33
CA ARG A 116 30.00 12.33 5.61
C ARG A 116 31.11 12.20 6.65
N TYR A 117 31.35 13.20 7.49
CA TYR A 117 32.43 13.10 8.49
C TYR A 117 32.20 11.98 9.52
N GLY A 118 30.97 11.87 10.03
CA GLY A 118 30.60 10.83 10.98
C GLY A 118 30.52 9.41 10.38
N PRO A 119 30.42 8.38 11.24
CA PRO A 119 30.11 7.02 10.80
C PRO A 119 28.71 6.95 10.18
N HIS A 120 28.41 5.88 9.44
CA HIS A 120 27.07 5.63 8.91
C HIS A 120 26.02 5.49 10.02
N ALA A 121 26.38 4.75 11.06
CA ALA A 121 25.57 4.47 12.24
C ALA A 121 26.46 4.34 13.48
N THR A 122 25.87 4.29 14.67
CA THR A 122 26.61 4.22 15.94
C THR A 122 27.51 2.98 16.08
N ALA A 123 27.22 1.91 15.36
CA ALA A 123 28.00 0.67 15.35
C ALA A 123 29.00 0.55 14.18
N ASP A 124 29.10 1.58 13.31
CA ASP A 124 29.96 1.56 12.13
C ASP A 124 31.39 2.05 12.44
N ASP A 125 32.39 1.36 11.89
CA ASP A 125 33.80 1.78 11.92
C ASP A 125 34.22 2.29 10.54
N ALA A 126 34.11 3.61 10.38
CA ALA A 126 34.46 4.30 9.16
C ALA A 126 35.94 4.17 8.73
N SER A 127 36.85 3.88 9.68
CA SER A 127 38.28 3.81 9.39
C SER A 127 38.66 2.61 8.50
N LEU A 128 37.75 1.65 8.35
CA LEU A 128 37.95 0.46 7.52
C LEU A 128 37.83 0.74 6.02
N TYR A 129 37.14 1.80 5.63
CA TYR A 129 36.84 2.09 4.21
C TYR A 129 37.09 3.55 3.81
N ARG A 130 37.50 4.41 4.74
CA ARG A 130 37.91 5.80 4.50
C ARG A 130 39.24 6.09 5.15
N SER A 131 40.12 6.76 4.41
CA SER A 131 41.43 7.12 4.93
C SER A 131 41.39 8.43 5.72
N ARG A 132 42.32 8.59 6.67
CA ARG A 132 42.48 9.87 7.38
C ARG A 132 42.85 11.01 6.43
N ASP A 133 43.68 10.73 5.43
CA ASP A 133 44.13 11.74 4.46
C ASP A 133 42.95 12.26 3.63
N GLU A 134 42.06 11.36 3.19
CA GLU A 134 40.81 11.72 2.50
C GLU A 134 39.92 12.62 3.37
N GLU A 135 39.72 12.26 4.64
CA GLU A 135 38.91 13.06 5.56
C GLU A 135 39.51 14.46 5.78
N GLU A 136 40.82 14.56 5.98
CA GLU A 136 41.51 15.85 6.15
C GLU A 136 41.43 16.73 4.89
N ASP A 137 41.48 16.13 3.70
CA ASP A 137 41.29 16.85 2.44
C ASP A 137 39.88 17.43 2.30
N TRP A 138 38.85 16.70 2.76
CA TRP A 138 37.47 17.20 2.81
C TRP A 138 37.27 18.28 3.87
N LYS A 139 37.88 18.15 5.05
CA LYS A 139 37.83 19.18 6.12
C LYS A 139 38.38 20.53 5.67
N ARG A 140 39.39 20.56 4.78
CA ARG A 140 39.90 21.82 4.19
C ARG A 140 38.84 22.58 3.39
N ARG A 141 37.78 21.90 2.96
CA ARG A 141 36.67 22.44 2.17
C ARG A 141 35.42 22.64 3.01
N ASP A 142 35.49 22.49 4.34
CA ASP A 142 34.32 22.55 5.21
C ASP A 142 33.39 23.74 4.89
N PRO A 143 32.08 23.50 4.69
CA PRO A 143 31.16 24.53 4.22
C PRO A 143 30.95 25.66 5.21
N ILE A 144 31.02 25.38 6.52
CA ILE A 144 30.87 26.39 7.58
C ILE A 144 32.10 27.29 7.57
N GLU A 145 33.28 26.70 7.57
CA GLU A 145 34.54 27.43 7.55
C GLU A 145 34.71 28.25 6.26
N ARG A 146 34.32 27.68 5.11
CA ARG A 146 34.35 28.38 3.82
C ARG A 146 33.40 29.57 3.80
N LEU A 147 32.18 29.41 4.31
CA LEU A 147 31.21 30.51 4.42
C LEU A 147 31.69 31.58 5.40
N ARG A 148 32.24 31.19 6.56
CA ARG A 148 32.83 32.10 7.54
C ARG A 148 33.88 32.99 6.89
N ARG A 149 34.89 32.40 6.23
CA ARG A 149 35.96 33.14 5.53
C ARG A 149 35.40 34.07 4.45
N PHE A 150 34.38 33.64 3.72
CA PHE A 150 33.71 34.47 2.72
C PHE A 150 33.04 35.71 3.35
N LEU A 151 32.33 35.54 4.46
CA LEU A 151 31.68 36.65 5.16
C LEU A 151 32.69 37.58 5.85
N GLU A 152 33.78 37.04 6.41
CA GLU A 152 34.88 37.83 6.98
C GLU A 152 35.53 38.71 5.92
N HIS A 153 35.79 38.15 4.74
CA HIS A 153 36.34 38.91 3.61
C HIS A 153 35.41 40.05 3.16
N ARG A 154 34.09 39.88 3.33
CA ARG A 154 33.09 40.91 3.05
C ARG A 154 32.91 41.93 4.18
N GLY A 155 33.53 41.71 5.34
CA GLY A 155 33.32 42.51 6.55
C GLY A 155 31.93 42.30 7.18
N GLU A 156 31.28 41.19 6.87
CA GLU A 156 29.93 40.82 7.35
C GLU A 156 30.00 39.82 8.53
N TRP A 157 31.20 39.38 8.91
CA TRP A 157 31.44 38.46 10.02
C TRP A 157 32.71 38.84 10.80
N ASP A 158 32.65 38.70 12.12
CA ASP A 158 33.77 38.85 13.05
C ASP A 158 33.65 37.84 14.21
N GLU A 159 34.69 37.75 15.04
CA GLU A 159 34.77 36.82 16.17
C GLU A 159 33.58 36.97 17.14
N ARG A 160 33.24 38.21 17.48
CA ARG A 160 32.11 38.53 18.37
C ARG A 160 30.78 38.05 17.80
N THR A 161 30.56 38.22 16.49
CA THR A 161 29.36 37.72 15.80
C THR A 161 29.34 36.19 15.84
N GLY A 162 30.50 35.54 15.65
CA GLY A 162 30.62 34.10 15.75
C GLY A 162 30.32 33.54 17.13
N GLU A 163 30.87 34.13 18.19
CA GLU A 163 30.56 33.76 19.58
C GLU A 163 29.07 33.90 19.87
N LYS A 164 28.47 35.04 19.48
CA LYS A 164 27.05 35.28 19.67
C LYS A 164 26.18 34.23 18.96
N VAL A 165 26.47 33.91 17.70
CA VAL A 165 25.73 32.89 16.95
C VAL A 165 25.90 31.50 17.57
N ALA A 166 27.11 31.16 18.04
CA ALA A 166 27.35 29.89 18.71
C ALA A 166 26.54 29.77 20.02
N GLU A 167 26.49 30.83 20.83
CA GLU A 167 25.64 30.89 22.03
C GLU A 167 24.16 30.77 21.69
N GLU A 168 23.68 31.48 20.66
CA GLU A 168 22.29 31.42 20.20
C GLU A 168 21.91 29.99 19.74
N VAL A 169 22.79 29.32 18.98
CA VAL A 169 22.56 27.94 18.52
C VAL A 169 22.60 26.95 19.68
N ALA A 170 23.57 27.07 20.58
CA ALA A 170 23.68 26.19 21.74
C ALA A 170 22.45 26.30 22.64
N ALA A 171 22.01 27.53 22.94
CA ALA A 171 20.80 27.77 23.72
C ALA A 171 19.54 27.21 23.03
N ALA A 172 19.43 27.34 21.70
CA ALA A 172 18.30 26.79 20.95
C ALA A 172 18.28 25.24 20.99
N VAL A 173 19.44 24.59 20.86
CA VAL A 173 19.56 23.13 20.94
C VAL A 173 19.23 22.64 22.35
N GLU A 174 19.79 23.28 23.38
CA GLU A 174 19.56 22.89 24.78
C GLU A 174 18.10 23.08 25.19
N ALA A 175 17.47 24.18 24.75
CA ALA A 175 16.04 24.40 24.95
C ALA A 175 15.18 23.32 24.26
N ALA A 176 15.54 22.90 23.05
CA ALA A 176 14.82 21.85 22.32
C ALA A 176 14.99 20.47 23.00
N ILE A 177 16.19 20.12 23.44
CA ILE A 177 16.45 18.87 24.19
C ILE A 177 15.64 18.87 25.49
N THR A 178 15.73 19.96 26.27
CA THR A 178 14.99 20.09 27.53
C THR A 178 13.48 19.96 27.32
N ALA A 179 12.94 20.55 26.26
CA ALA A 179 11.53 20.45 25.93
C ALA A 179 11.12 19.00 25.63
N ILE A 180 11.90 18.28 24.82
CA ILE A 180 11.61 16.89 24.43
C ILE A 180 11.78 15.93 25.62
N GLU A 181 12.82 16.09 26.42
CA GLU A 181 13.06 15.24 27.61
C GLU A 181 12.00 15.43 28.69
N ALA A 182 11.29 16.57 28.70
CA ALA A 182 10.17 16.82 29.58
C ALA A 182 8.86 16.14 29.11
N GLU A 183 8.77 15.70 27.86
CA GLU A 183 7.60 14.99 27.35
C GLU A 183 7.58 13.53 27.86
N PRO A 184 6.48 13.05 28.43
CA PRO A 184 6.37 11.65 28.81
C PRO A 184 6.43 10.76 27.57
N LEU A 185 7.08 9.61 27.69
CA LEU A 185 7.06 8.60 26.64
C LEU A 185 5.62 8.11 26.41
N PRO A 186 5.24 7.84 25.15
CA PRO A 186 3.91 7.31 24.83
C PRO A 186 3.69 5.93 25.48
N GLY A 187 2.42 5.65 25.78
CA GLY A 187 1.98 4.36 26.30
C GLY A 187 2.01 3.24 25.26
N ARG A 188 1.76 2.00 25.69
CA ARG A 188 1.72 0.82 24.80
C ARG A 188 0.64 0.91 23.72
N ASP A 189 -0.41 1.67 23.98
CA ASP A 189 -1.54 1.86 23.07
C ASP A 189 -1.22 2.80 21.89
N ASP A 190 -0.13 3.57 21.94
CA ASP A 190 0.27 4.52 20.88
C ASP A 190 0.40 3.83 19.51
N ALA A 191 1.03 2.65 19.49
CA ALA A 191 1.18 1.89 18.25
C ALA A 191 -0.16 1.37 17.70
N ILE A 192 -1.13 1.12 18.58
CA ILE A 192 -2.44 0.61 18.20
C ILE A 192 -3.34 1.74 17.70
N ARG A 193 -3.37 2.89 18.40
CA ARG A 193 -4.17 4.07 18.02
C ARG A 193 -3.81 4.64 16.66
N HIS A 194 -2.56 4.47 16.24
CA HIS A 194 -2.05 5.06 15.00
C HIS A 194 -1.85 4.04 13.88
N GLY A 195 -2.13 2.76 14.12
CA GLY A 195 -2.01 1.70 13.11
C GLY A 195 -3.10 1.76 12.04
N PHE A 196 -4.34 2.07 12.44
CA PHE A 196 -5.52 2.10 11.57
C PHE A 196 -6.36 3.37 11.84
N ALA A 197 -7.23 3.75 10.91
CA ALA A 197 -8.23 4.77 11.13
C ALA A 197 -9.30 4.30 12.12
N ARG A 198 -9.68 3.02 12.01
CA ARG A 198 -10.45 2.30 13.04
C ARG A 198 -9.77 0.99 13.39
N ILE A 199 -9.59 0.73 14.67
CA ILE A 199 -8.78 -0.37 15.18
C ILE A 199 -9.58 -1.68 15.06
N PRO A 200 -9.08 -2.70 14.33
CA PRO A 200 -9.72 -4.01 14.32
C PRO A 200 -9.84 -4.59 15.73
N THR A 201 -11.00 -5.17 16.07
CA THR A 201 -11.28 -5.66 17.43
C THR A 201 -10.24 -6.65 17.94
N HIS A 202 -9.73 -7.54 17.09
CA HIS A 202 -8.69 -8.50 17.48
C HIS A 202 -7.36 -7.85 17.88
N VAL A 203 -7.06 -6.65 17.38
CA VAL A 203 -5.86 -5.88 17.77
C VAL A 203 -6.05 -5.27 19.15
N VAL A 204 -7.27 -4.81 19.49
CA VAL A 204 -7.62 -4.39 20.85
C VAL A 204 -7.46 -5.56 21.82
N GLU A 205 -7.96 -6.75 21.46
CA GLU A 205 -7.82 -7.98 22.26
C GLU A 205 -6.34 -8.33 22.54
N GLN A 206 -5.47 -8.19 21.53
CA GLN A 206 -4.02 -8.42 21.67
C GLN A 206 -3.37 -7.45 22.64
N LEU A 207 -3.69 -6.15 22.55
CA LEU A 207 -3.20 -5.13 23.49
C LEU A 207 -3.63 -5.46 24.92
N HIS A 208 -4.92 -5.73 25.11
CA HIS A 208 -5.45 -6.06 26.43
C HIS A 208 -4.82 -7.33 27.00
N ALA A 209 -4.56 -8.36 26.17
CA ALA A 209 -3.84 -9.55 26.60
C ALA A 209 -2.41 -9.22 27.09
N MET A 210 -1.69 -8.36 26.39
CA MET A 210 -0.37 -7.88 26.83
C MET A 210 -0.48 -7.10 28.14
N GLN A 211 -1.44 -6.19 28.27
CA GLN A 211 -1.63 -5.39 29.50
C GLN A 211 -1.93 -6.27 30.71
N ARG A 212 -2.83 -7.25 30.56
CA ARG A 212 -3.11 -8.24 31.61
C ARG A 212 -1.86 -9.03 32.01
N ALA A 213 -1.05 -9.46 31.04
CA ALA A 213 0.20 -10.18 31.32
C ALA A 213 1.22 -9.35 32.11
N HIS A 214 1.16 -8.02 31.99
CA HIS A 214 2.01 -7.08 32.73
C HIS A 214 1.35 -6.49 33.98
N GLY A 215 0.11 -6.87 34.31
CA GLY A 215 -0.64 -6.30 35.45
C GLY A 215 -1.03 -4.83 35.25
N GLU A 216 -1.11 -4.38 34.00
CA GLU A 216 -1.50 -3.03 33.61
C GLU A 216 -3.04 -2.96 33.41
N PRO A 217 -3.69 -1.82 33.71
CA PRO A 217 -5.10 -1.65 33.38
C PRO A 217 -5.30 -1.67 31.86
N GLU A 218 -6.43 -2.25 31.42
CA GLU A 218 -6.78 -2.28 30.01
C GLU A 218 -7.08 -0.87 29.50
N THR A 219 -6.50 -0.53 28.36
CA THR A 219 -6.76 0.75 27.70
C THR A 219 -8.21 0.80 27.21
N ALA A 220 -8.92 1.86 27.58
CA ALA A 220 -10.24 2.14 27.02
C ALA A 220 -10.12 2.79 25.64
N PHE A 221 -10.98 2.34 24.72
CA PHE A 221 -11.16 2.92 23.39
C PHE A 221 -12.60 3.39 23.25
N ALA A 222 -12.80 4.54 22.62
CA ALA A 222 -14.14 4.99 22.26
C ALA A 222 -14.70 4.12 21.11
N GLU A 223 -16.03 4.07 20.98
CA GLU A 223 -16.69 3.21 20.00
C GLU A 223 -16.28 3.55 18.56
N GLU A 224 -16.09 4.85 18.29
CA GLU A 224 -15.63 5.40 17.02
C GLU A 224 -14.16 5.08 16.68
N GLU A 225 -13.34 4.73 17.68
CA GLU A 225 -11.94 4.32 17.48
C GLU A 225 -11.84 2.86 17.05
N VAL A 226 -12.84 2.04 17.37
CA VAL A 226 -12.84 0.60 17.09
C VAL A 226 -13.59 0.32 15.79
N TRP A 227 -13.15 -0.70 15.06
CA TRP A 227 -13.79 -1.13 13.85
C TRP A 227 -15.20 -1.68 14.14
N GLN A 228 -16.22 -0.94 13.69
CA GLN A 228 -17.61 -1.36 13.78
C GLN A 228 -18.06 -1.98 12.46
N VAL A 229 -18.50 -3.24 12.50
CA VAL A 229 -19.07 -3.89 11.33
C VAL A 229 -20.52 -3.42 11.16
N GLY A 230 -20.78 -2.69 10.08
CA GLY A 230 -22.11 -2.14 9.78
C GLY A 230 -23.16 -3.19 9.44
N ASP A 231 -24.38 -2.69 9.18
CA ASP A 231 -25.51 -3.50 8.71
C ASP A 231 -25.38 -3.82 7.22
N ASP A 232 -25.78 -5.01 6.82
CA ASP A 232 -25.58 -5.60 5.49
C ASP A 232 -26.91 -5.70 4.73
N GLN A 233 -27.59 -4.55 4.64
CA GLN A 233 -28.85 -4.40 3.92
C GLN A 233 -28.61 -3.71 2.59
N LEU A 234 -29.24 -4.24 1.54
CA LEU A 234 -29.29 -3.57 0.26
C LEU A 234 -30.31 -2.44 0.30
N PRO A 235 -30.06 -1.31 -0.39
CA PRO A 235 -31.04 -0.25 -0.51
C PRO A 235 -32.26 -0.73 -1.32
N GLU A 236 -33.44 -0.19 -0.98
CA GLU A 236 -34.61 -0.27 -1.86
C GLU A 236 -34.43 0.68 -3.05
N GLY A 237 -34.85 0.28 -4.25
CA GLY A 237 -34.76 1.13 -5.43
C GLY A 237 -34.75 0.36 -6.74
N PRO A 238 -34.56 1.07 -7.87
CA PRO A 238 -34.38 0.43 -9.17
C PRO A 238 -33.08 -0.39 -9.19
N THR A 239 -33.17 -1.59 -9.76
CA THR A 239 -32.02 -2.44 -10.06
C THR A 239 -31.81 -2.53 -11.56
N GLU A 240 -30.56 -2.79 -11.96
CA GLU A 240 -30.23 -3.20 -13.32
C GLU A 240 -29.39 -4.48 -13.27
N SER A 241 -29.63 -5.36 -14.26
CA SER A 241 -28.81 -6.55 -14.45
C SER A 241 -27.41 -6.14 -14.86
N TRP A 242 -26.39 -6.34 -14.03
CA TRP A 242 -24.98 -6.03 -14.32
C TRP A 242 -24.06 -7.23 -14.05
N THR A 243 -23.05 -7.38 -14.90
CA THR A 243 -21.85 -8.18 -14.61
C THR A 243 -21.00 -7.52 -13.53
N MET A 244 -20.03 -8.26 -12.97
CA MET A 244 -19.11 -7.70 -11.97
C MET A 244 -18.28 -6.55 -12.55
N ALA A 245 -17.83 -6.66 -13.81
CA ALA A 245 -17.10 -5.57 -14.48
C ALA A 245 -17.95 -4.30 -14.64
N GLU A 246 -19.22 -4.43 -15.05
CA GLU A 246 -20.16 -3.30 -15.14
C GLU A 246 -20.45 -2.67 -13.77
N ALA A 247 -20.61 -3.50 -12.72
CA ALA A 247 -20.87 -3.05 -11.36
C ALA A 247 -19.68 -2.28 -10.75
N ILE A 248 -18.45 -2.73 -11.02
CA ILE A 248 -17.21 -2.06 -10.62
C ILE A 248 -17.05 -0.73 -11.38
N ASN A 249 -17.29 -0.72 -12.70
CA ASN A 249 -17.29 0.51 -13.49
C ASN A 249 -18.28 1.54 -12.93
N ALA A 250 -19.51 1.11 -12.61
CA ALA A 250 -20.54 1.95 -12.03
C ALA A 250 -20.11 2.53 -10.67
N ALA A 251 -19.50 1.73 -9.80
CA ALA A 251 -18.98 2.20 -8.50
C ALA A 251 -17.91 3.29 -8.67
N LEU A 252 -16.93 3.06 -9.57
CA LEU A 252 -15.90 4.05 -9.88
C LEU A 252 -16.49 5.35 -10.43
N GLY A 253 -17.38 5.23 -11.43
CA GLY A 253 -18.03 6.38 -12.05
C GLY A 253 -18.81 7.20 -11.04
N GLN A 254 -19.57 6.56 -10.14
CA GLN A 254 -20.32 7.24 -9.10
C GLN A 254 -19.40 7.91 -8.06
N ALA A 255 -18.33 7.25 -7.65
CA ALA A 255 -17.36 7.84 -6.72
C ALA A 255 -16.68 9.08 -7.34
N MET A 256 -16.30 9.01 -8.62
CA MET A 256 -15.68 10.13 -9.33
C MET A 256 -16.64 11.30 -9.57
N GLU A 257 -17.94 11.04 -9.75
CA GLU A 257 -18.97 12.09 -9.78
C GLU A 257 -19.15 12.79 -8.43
N ARG A 258 -19.08 12.03 -7.34
CA ARG A 258 -19.35 12.50 -5.97
C ARG A 258 -18.16 13.24 -5.36
N ASP A 259 -16.94 12.84 -5.68
CA ASP A 259 -15.71 13.43 -5.14
C ASP A 259 -14.72 13.73 -6.27
N GLU A 260 -14.40 15.02 -6.46
CA GLU A 260 -13.43 15.51 -7.44
C GLU A 260 -11.99 15.06 -7.16
N ASN A 261 -11.71 14.59 -5.94
CA ASN A 261 -10.39 14.13 -5.52
C ASN A 261 -10.12 12.66 -5.89
N VAL A 262 -11.12 11.92 -6.38
CA VAL A 262 -10.92 10.54 -6.86
C VAL A 262 -10.25 10.57 -8.22
N ILE A 263 -9.12 9.88 -8.33
CA ILE A 263 -8.29 9.84 -9.55
C ILE A 263 -7.97 8.38 -9.84
N VAL A 264 -8.28 7.92 -11.05
CA VAL A 264 -7.91 6.58 -11.52
C VAL A 264 -6.60 6.68 -12.27
N LEU A 265 -5.63 5.84 -11.91
CA LEU A 265 -4.34 5.75 -12.57
C LEU A 265 -3.88 4.30 -12.68
N GLY A 266 -3.26 3.97 -13.80
CA GLY A 266 -2.74 2.63 -14.06
C GLY A 266 -2.40 2.46 -15.54
N GLU A 267 -2.13 1.23 -15.92
CA GLU A 267 -1.78 0.89 -17.29
C GLU A 267 -3.05 0.65 -18.11
N ASP A 268 -3.17 1.37 -19.23
CA ASP A 268 -4.30 1.26 -20.17
C ASP A 268 -5.69 1.62 -19.58
N VAL A 269 -5.76 2.19 -18.37
CA VAL A 269 -7.02 2.54 -17.68
C VAL A 269 -7.79 3.67 -18.37
N ALA A 270 -7.16 4.47 -19.22
CA ALA A 270 -7.80 5.61 -19.85
C ALA A 270 -8.41 5.25 -21.21
N VAL A 271 -7.59 5.12 -22.26
CA VAL A 271 -8.12 4.94 -23.63
C VAL A 271 -8.70 3.55 -23.84
N ALA A 272 -8.05 2.51 -23.32
CA ALA A 272 -8.54 1.14 -23.45
C ALA A 272 -9.61 0.81 -22.38
N GLY A 273 -9.63 1.51 -21.25
CA GLY A 273 -10.49 1.17 -20.11
C GLY A 273 -10.01 -0.05 -19.33
N GLY A 274 -8.70 -0.32 -19.32
CA GLY A 274 -8.06 -1.47 -18.71
C GLY A 274 -8.19 -2.74 -19.57
N VAL A 275 -7.35 -3.75 -19.29
CA VAL A 275 -7.33 -5.02 -20.05
C VAL A 275 -8.69 -5.71 -20.05
N PHE A 276 -9.40 -5.62 -18.92
CA PHE A 276 -10.74 -6.19 -18.76
C PHE A 276 -11.88 -5.23 -19.11
N ARG A 277 -11.59 -4.02 -19.61
CA ARG A 277 -12.58 -2.96 -19.93
C ARG A 277 -13.36 -2.44 -18.71
N VAL A 278 -12.81 -2.56 -17.50
CA VAL A 278 -13.51 -2.17 -16.28
C VAL A 278 -13.59 -0.65 -16.10
N THR A 279 -12.67 0.11 -16.68
CA THR A 279 -12.65 1.58 -16.62
C THR A 279 -13.13 2.25 -17.92
N GLU A 280 -13.74 1.47 -18.82
CA GLU A 280 -14.27 1.96 -20.09
C GLU A 280 -15.25 3.14 -19.90
N GLY A 281 -15.10 4.17 -20.74
CA GLY A 281 -15.92 5.38 -20.73
C GLY A 281 -15.60 6.40 -19.63
N LEU A 282 -14.77 6.07 -18.63
CA LEU A 282 -14.42 7.02 -17.56
C LEU A 282 -13.59 8.20 -18.10
N LEU A 283 -12.69 7.96 -19.05
CA LEU A 283 -11.87 9.02 -19.67
C LEU A 283 -12.74 10.09 -20.33
N ASP A 284 -13.72 9.68 -21.14
CA ASP A 284 -14.62 10.60 -21.85
C ASP A 284 -15.47 11.43 -20.86
N LYS A 285 -15.78 10.85 -19.70
CA LYS A 285 -16.61 11.46 -18.68
C LYS A 285 -15.86 12.42 -17.75
N PHE A 286 -14.63 12.08 -17.33
CA PHE A 286 -13.89 12.81 -16.30
C PHE A 286 -12.61 13.48 -16.80
N GLY A 287 -12.16 13.17 -18.01
CA GLY A 287 -10.98 13.75 -18.63
C GLY A 287 -9.65 13.15 -18.16
N ALA A 288 -8.61 13.48 -18.93
CA ALA A 288 -7.26 12.91 -18.77
C ALA A 288 -6.53 13.32 -17.49
N ASP A 289 -7.01 14.36 -16.78
CA ASP A 289 -6.44 14.76 -15.49
C ASP A 289 -6.90 13.83 -14.35
N ARG A 290 -8.00 13.09 -14.54
CA ARG A 290 -8.60 12.20 -13.52
C ARG A 290 -8.62 10.72 -13.91
N VAL A 291 -8.37 10.39 -15.17
CA VAL A 291 -8.18 9.02 -15.66
C VAL A 291 -6.87 8.98 -16.44
N ILE A 292 -5.82 8.44 -15.81
CA ILE A 292 -4.43 8.65 -16.20
C ILE A 292 -3.78 7.32 -16.61
N ASP A 293 -3.40 7.21 -17.88
CA ASP A 293 -2.46 6.16 -18.31
C ASP A 293 -1.05 6.45 -17.77
N THR A 294 -0.45 5.45 -17.13
CA THR A 294 0.88 5.55 -16.52
C THR A 294 1.95 4.84 -17.36
N PRO A 295 3.25 5.16 -17.14
CA PRO A 295 4.32 4.28 -17.58
C PRO A 295 4.15 2.86 -17.02
N LEU A 296 4.64 1.85 -17.75
CA LEU A 296 4.63 0.43 -17.34
C LEU A 296 5.58 0.18 -16.17
N ASN A 297 5.12 0.46 -14.95
CA ASN A 297 5.91 0.38 -13.72
C ASN A 297 5.00 0.52 -12.49
N GLU A 298 4.74 -0.61 -11.86
CA GLU A 298 3.76 -0.78 -10.78
C GLU A 298 4.23 -0.10 -9.49
N SER A 299 5.55 -0.13 -9.21
CA SER A 299 6.14 0.63 -8.09
C SER A 299 5.91 2.14 -8.25
N GLY A 300 6.01 2.65 -9.48
CA GLY A 300 5.77 4.05 -9.82
C GLY A 300 4.29 4.43 -9.70
N ILE A 301 3.38 3.53 -10.08
CA ILE A 301 1.93 3.70 -9.92
C ILE A 301 1.58 3.86 -8.43
N VAL A 302 1.93 2.87 -7.60
CA VAL A 302 1.57 2.88 -6.18
C VAL A 302 2.34 3.96 -5.41
N GLY A 303 3.64 4.12 -5.65
CA GLY A 303 4.44 5.17 -5.01
C GLY A 303 3.96 6.58 -5.37
N SER A 304 3.47 6.78 -6.60
CA SER A 304 2.80 8.02 -6.97
C SER A 304 1.47 8.17 -6.26
N ALA A 305 0.64 7.13 -6.19
CA ALA A 305 -0.63 7.15 -5.45
C ALA A 305 -0.43 7.54 -3.98
N VAL A 306 0.56 6.98 -3.28
CA VAL A 306 0.94 7.40 -1.92
C VAL A 306 1.22 8.91 -1.85
N GLY A 307 2.01 9.43 -2.79
CA GLY A 307 2.27 10.87 -2.88
C GLY A 307 1.02 11.70 -3.17
N MET A 308 0.11 11.22 -4.02
CA MET A 308 -1.16 11.90 -4.33
C MET A 308 -2.07 11.96 -3.09
N ALA A 309 -2.16 10.86 -2.33
CA ALA A 309 -2.92 10.80 -1.08
C ALA A 309 -2.41 11.81 -0.04
N LEU A 310 -1.08 11.97 0.08
CA LEU A 310 -0.47 12.98 0.93
C LEU A 310 -0.80 14.43 0.51
N ALA A 311 -1.11 14.65 -0.76
CA ALA A 311 -1.62 15.94 -1.26
C ALA A 311 -3.15 16.07 -1.10
N GLY A 312 -3.82 15.09 -0.50
CA GLY A 312 -5.26 15.09 -0.26
C GLY A 312 -6.09 14.56 -1.42
N ALA A 313 -5.51 13.85 -2.39
CA ALA A 313 -6.28 13.10 -3.40
C ALA A 313 -6.74 11.73 -2.85
N ARG A 314 -7.64 11.06 -3.57
CA ARG A 314 -8.08 9.66 -3.34
C ARG A 314 -7.75 8.80 -4.56
N PRO A 315 -6.49 8.40 -4.75
CA PRO A 315 -6.07 7.65 -5.93
C PRO A 315 -6.59 6.20 -5.91
N VAL A 316 -7.02 5.74 -7.09
CA VAL A 316 -7.34 4.37 -7.44
C VAL A 316 -6.24 3.86 -8.36
N ALA A 317 -5.26 3.18 -7.78
CA ALA A 317 -4.15 2.55 -8.48
C ALA A 317 -4.58 1.19 -9.02
N GLU A 318 -4.71 1.06 -10.33
CA GLU A 318 -4.96 -0.23 -11.00
C GLU A 318 -3.63 -0.87 -11.38
N ILE A 319 -3.40 -2.09 -10.91
CA ILE A 319 -2.36 -2.98 -11.42
C ILE A 319 -3.00 -3.96 -12.40
N GLN A 320 -2.36 -4.16 -13.56
CA GLN A 320 -2.98 -4.84 -14.68
C GLN A 320 -3.35 -6.30 -14.38
N PHE A 321 -2.47 -7.02 -13.68
CA PHE A 321 -2.68 -8.38 -13.17
C PHE A 321 -2.01 -8.56 -11.80
N ASP A 322 -2.61 -9.41 -10.98
CA ASP A 322 -2.09 -9.99 -9.74
C ASP A 322 -0.58 -10.27 -9.72
N GLY A 323 -0.01 -10.97 -10.71
CA GLY A 323 1.42 -11.28 -10.70
C GLY A 323 2.33 -10.08 -10.96
N PHE A 324 1.77 -8.94 -11.35
CA PHE A 324 2.49 -7.67 -11.51
C PHE A 324 2.42 -6.78 -10.27
N VAL A 325 1.74 -7.21 -9.20
CA VAL A 325 1.73 -6.44 -7.94
C VAL A 325 3.09 -6.52 -7.22
N TYR A 326 3.91 -7.55 -7.48
CA TYR A 326 5.14 -7.79 -6.72
C TYR A 326 6.19 -6.67 -6.84
N PRO A 327 6.44 -6.05 -8.01
CA PRO A 327 7.25 -4.84 -8.11
C PRO A 327 6.77 -3.69 -7.22
N ALA A 328 5.46 -3.58 -6.96
CA ALA A 328 4.86 -2.56 -6.10
C ALA A 328 4.78 -2.97 -4.62
N PHE A 329 5.23 -4.18 -4.26
CA PHE A 329 5.04 -4.74 -2.93
C PHE A 329 5.60 -3.85 -1.82
N ASP A 330 6.82 -3.32 -2.00
CA ASP A 330 7.44 -2.42 -1.02
C ASP A 330 6.62 -1.13 -0.83
N GLN A 331 6.14 -0.52 -1.92
CA GLN A 331 5.29 0.68 -1.85
C GLN A 331 3.99 0.41 -1.07
N ILE A 332 3.44 -0.80 -1.17
CA ILE A 332 2.26 -1.22 -0.42
C ILE A 332 2.57 -1.45 1.06
N VAL A 333 3.52 -2.34 1.38
CA VAL A 333 3.72 -2.80 2.77
C VAL A 333 4.64 -1.88 3.59
N SER A 334 5.61 -1.25 2.95
CA SER A 334 6.57 -0.37 3.60
C SER A 334 6.05 1.06 3.63
N HIS A 335 5.32 1.54 2.62
CA HIS A 335 4.85 2.92 2.60
C HIS A 335 3.38 3.06 2.94
N MET A 336 2.50 2.49 2.12
CA MET A 336 1.06 2.68 2.23
C MET A 336 0.50 2.22 3.59
N GLY A 337 0.77 0.97 4.02
CA GLY A 337 0.26 0.45 5.31
C GLY A 337 0.88 1.08 6.56
N ARG A 338 2.06 1.71 6.46
CA ARG A 338 2.80 2.22 7.63
C ARG A 338 2.74 3.72 7.81
N PHE A 339 2.24 4.47 6.81
CA PHE A 339 2.34 5.94 6.85
C PHE A 339 1.53 6.56 7.99
N ARG A 340 0.37 5.99 8.30
CA ARG A 340 -0.47 6.43 9.41
C ARG A 340 0.27 6.30 10.74
N TYR A 341 0.88 5.15 10.99
CA TYR A 341 1.70 4.90 12.17
C TYR A 341 2.91 5.85 12.23
N ARG A 342 3.65 6.01 11.14
CA ARG A 342 4.83 6.90 11.06
C ARG A 342 4.51 8.35 11.39
N THR A 343 3.29 8.78 11.09
CA THR A 343 2.83 10.15 11.32
C THR A 343 2.00 10.30 12.59
N ARG A 344 1.87 9.24 13.41
CA ARG A 344 0.98 9.20 14.59
C ARG A 344 -0.44 9.64 14.26
N GLY A 345 -0.99 9.12 13.15
CA GLY A 345 -2.33 9.43 12.69
C GLY A 345 -2.50 10.78 11.98
N ASN A 346 -1.46 11.62 11.86
CA ASN A 346 -1.57 12.94 11.24
C ASN A 346 -1.74 12.90 9.70
N ALA A 347 -1.54 11.75 9.06
CA ALA A 347 -1.83 11.55 7.64
C ALA A 347 -2.66 10.27 7.42
N SER A 348 -3.77 10.40 6.69
CA SER A 348 -4.57 9.26 6.19
C SER A 348 -4.05 8.82 4.82
N MET A 349 -3.90 7.51 4.61
CA MET A 349 -3.53 6.93 3.31
C MET A 349 -4.77 6.44 2.58
N ARG A 350 -5.50 7.36 1.96
CA ARG A 350 -6.70 7.08 1.17
C ARG A 350 -6.35 6.55 -0.23
N VAL A 351 -5.66 5.42 -0.28
CA VAL A 351 -5.22 4.78 -1.52
C VAL A 351 -5.98 3.48 -1.68
N LEU A 352 -6.61 3.31 -2.84
CA LEU A 352 -7.15 2.02 -3.26
C LEU A 352 -6.20 1.43 -4.30
N VAL A 353 -5.63 0.27 -4.00
CA VAL A 353 -4.92 -0.55 -5.00
C VAL A 353 -5.85 -1.69 -5.41
N ARG A 354 -6.13 -1.80 -6.70
CA ARG A 354 -7.03 -2.81 -7.25
C ARG A 354 -6.36 -3.59 -8.38
N PHE A 355 -6.68 -4.88 -8.48
CA PHE A 355 -6.18 -5.72 -9.56
C PHE A 355 -6.99 -7.02 -9.70
N PRO A 356 -7.04 -7.60 -10.91
CA PRO A 356 -7.61 -8.92 -11.12
C PRO A 356 -6.77 -10.00 -10.44
N SER A 357 -7.41 -10.88 -9.68
CA SER A 357 -6.79 -11.94 -8.87
C SER A 357 -7.37 -13.31 -9.22
N GLY A 358 -6.56 -14.36 -9.04
CA GLY A 358 -6.97 -15.77 -9.16
C GLY A 358 -6.69 -16.45 -10.50
N ALA A 359 -6.79 -17.78 -10.54
CA ALA A 359 -6.51 -18.58 -11.74
C ALA A 359 -7.78 -18.83 -12.57
N GLY A 360 -7.68 -19.64 -13.63
CA GLY A 360 -8.84 -20.24 -14.30
C GLY A 360 -9.33 -19.55 -15.57
N ILE A 361 -8.55 -18.62 -16.12
CA ILE A 361 -8.82 -18.00 -17.43
C ILE A 361 -7.87 -18.48 -18.54
N GLY A 362 -7.01 -19.47 -18.26
CA GLY A 362 -6.05 -20.00 -19.24
C GLY A 362 -4.96 -19.01 -19.62
N ALA A 363 -4.57 -18.12 -18.71
CA ALA A 363 -3.57 -17.09 -18.96
C ALA A 363 -2.13 -17.60 -18.73
N HIS A 364 -1.15 -16.80 -19.15
CA HIS A 364 0.26 -17.10 -18.99
C HIS A 364 0.73 -16.91 -17.53
N GLU A 365 1.95 -17.34 -17.23
CA GLU A 365 2.62 -17.07 -15.94
C GLU A 365 2.47 -15.59 -15.54
N HIS A 366 2.29 -15.34 -14.23
CA HIS A 366 1.94 -14.04 -13.62
C HIS A 366 0.50 -13.52 -13.83
N HIS A 367 -0.40 -14.31 -14.42
CA HIS A 367 -1.81 -13.92 -14.63
C HIS A 367 -2.80 -14.86 -13.90
N CYS A 368 -2.30 -15.66 -12.96
CA CYS A 368 -3.06 -16.70 -12.25
C CYS A 368 -2.72 -16.77 -10.75
N ASP A 369 -2.03 -15.77 -10.22
CA ASP A 369 -1.62 -15.70 -8.82
C ASP A 369 -2.78 -15.31 -7.88
N SER A 370 -2.61 -15.62 -6.59
CA SER A 370 -3.54 -15.23 -5.53
C SER A 370 -2.71 -14.71 -4.35
N PRO A 371 -2.31 -13.42 -4.38
CA PRO A 371 -1.31 -12.87 -3.47
C PRO A 371 -1.88 -12.36 -2.12
N GLU A 372 -3.14 -12.64 -1.81
CA GLU A 372 -3.87 -12.11 -0.64
C GLU A 372 -3.13 -12.31 0.68
N ALA A 373 -2.46 -13.46 0.86
CA ALA A 373 -1.79 -13.80 2.12
C ALA A 373 -0.72 -12.76 2.49
N TYR A 374 0.02 -12.25 1.51
CA TYR A 374 1.05 -11.24 1.74
C TYR A 374 0.46 -9.92 2.25
N PHE A 375 -0.71 -9.54 1.74
CA PHE A 375 -1.36 -8.27 2.07
C PHE A 375 -2.19 -8.35 3.35
N VAL A 376 -2.83 -9.49 3.63
CA VAL A 376 -3.50 -9.75 4.91
C VAL A 376 -2.50 -9.70 6.07
N HIS A 377 -1.27 -10.18 5.84
CA HIS A 377 -0.22 -10.15 6.86
C HIS A 377 0.39 -8.75 7.06
N ALA A 378 0.23 -7.84 6.09
CA ALA A 378 0.83 -6.52 6.16
C ALA A 378 -0.01 -5.57 7.05
N PRO A 379 0.58 -4.97 8.11
CA PRO A 379 -0.17 -4.11 9.03
C PRO A 379 -0.62 -2.81 8.36
N GLY A 380 -1.78 -2.31 8.78
CA GLY A 380 -2.35 -1.03 8.32
C GLY A 380 -3.06 -1.10 6.97
N LEU A 381 -3.26 -2.30 6.41
CA LEU A 381 -4.03 -2.51 5.18
C LEU A 381 -5.41 -3.09 5.47
N VAL A 382 -6.38 -2.74 4.64
CA VAL A 382 -7.66 -3.44 4.51
C VAL A 382 -7.62 -4.28 3.25
N VAL A 383 -8.10 -5.52 3.29
CA VAL A 383 -8.06 -6.45 2.15
C VAL A 383 -9.46 -6.99 1.85
N ILE A 384 -9.95 -6.74 0.64
CA ILE A 384 -11.31 -7.06 0.18
C ILE A 384 -11.24 -7.97 -1.05
N CYS A 385 -12.13 -8.96 -1.11
CA CYS A 385 -12.25 -9.89 -2.24
C CYS A 385 -13.75 -10.23 -2.45
N PRO A 386 -14.50 -9.46 -3.27
CA PRO A 386 -15.92 -9.68 -3.50
C PRO A 386 -16.17 -10.93 -4.36
N SER A 387 -17.36 -11.51 -4.27
CA SER A 387 -17.75 -12.70 -5.04
C SER A 387 -18.93 -12.49 -5.99
N THR A 388 -19.63 -11.35 -5.93
CA THR A 388 -20.78 -11.06 -6.79
C THR A 388 -20.77 -9.61 -7.30
N PRO A 389 -21.48 -9.28 -8.39
CA PRO A 389 -21.66 -7.89 -8.85
C PRO A 389 -22.20 -6.94 -7.77
N ILE A 390 -23.19 -7.37 -6.98
CA ILE A 390 -23.75 -6.58 -5.87
C ILE A 390 -22.67 -6.24 -4.84
N ASP A 391 -21.89 -7.25 -4.45
CA ASP A 391 -20.81 -7.09 -3.49
C ASP A 391 -19.71 -6.19 -4.02
N ALA A 392 -19.29 -6.42 -5.26
CA ALA A 392 -18.19 -5.69 -5.87
C ALA A 392 -18.49 -4.19 -5.91
N LYS A 393 -19.70 -3.79 -6.32
CA LYS A 393 -20.09 -2.38 -6.30
C LYS A 393 -20.11 -1.79 -4.89
N GLY A 394 -20.79 -2.45 -3.95
CA GLY A 394 -20.98 -1.91 -2.60
C GLY A 394 -19.70 -1.86 -1.77
N LEU A 395 -18.86 -2.89 -1.86
CA LEU A 395 -17.58 -2.93 -1.14
C LEU A 395 -16.54 -2.02 -1.78
N LEU A 396 -16.54 -1.86 -3.11
CA LEU A 396 -15.67 -0.90 -3.77
C LEU A 396 -16.06 0.54 -3.41
N ALA A 397 -17.36 0.85 -3.35
CA ALA A 397 -17.83 2.14 -2.86
C ALA A 397 -17.35 2.40 -1.42
N ALA A 398 -17.48 1.41 -0.52
CA ALA A 398 -16.96 1.50 0.84
C ALA A 398 -15.43 1.68 0.88
N ALA A 399 -14.69 0.99 0.01
CA ALA A 399 -13.24 1.10 -0.10
C ALA A 399 -12.79 2.51 -0.54
N LEU A 400 -13.51 3.12 -1.48
CA LEU A 400 -13.25 4.48 -1.96
C LEU A 400 -13.56 5.54 -0.89
N GLU A 401 -14.46 5.22 0.04
CA GLU A 401 -14.80 6.07 1.19
C GLU A 401 -13.86 5.88 2.39
N SER A 402 -13.08 4.79 2.40
CA SER A 402 -12.15 4.43 3.48
C SER A 402 -11.06 5.50 3.74
N GLU A 403 -10.72 5.66 5.02
CA GLU A 403 -9.57 6.46 5.47
C GLU A 403 -8.27 5.65 5.54
N ASP A 404 -8.39 4.33 5.63
CA ASP A 404 -7.30 3.37 5.57
C ASP A 404 -7.07 2.90 4.13
N PRO A 405 -5.82 2.55 3.76
CA PRO A 405 -5.52 2.04 2.44
C PRO A 405 -6.09 0.65 2.22
N VAL A 406 -6.59 0.41 1.01
CA VAL A 406 -7.33 -0.81 0.66
C VAL A 406 -6.66 -1.54 -0.49
N ILE A 407 -6.50 -2.86 -0.34
CA ILE A 407 -6.24 -3.80 -1.43
C ILE A 407 -7.58 -4.42 -1.84
N PHE A 408 -7.95 -4.26 -3.09
CA PHE A 408 -9.20 -4.78 -3.64
C PHE A 408 -8.89 -5.81 -4.74
N LEU A 409 -9.09 -7.08 -4.38
CA LEU A 409 -8.79 -8.24 -5.21
C LEU A 409 -10.02 -8.57 -6.03
N GLU A 410 -9.94 -8.51 -7.35
CA GLU A 410 -11.08 -8.76 -8.23
C GLU A 410 -10.99 -10.16 -8.83
N PRO A 411 -11.81 -11.15 -8.42
CA PRO A 411 -11.71 -12.49 -8.98
C PRO A 411 -11.98 -12.49 -10.48
N LYS A 412 -10.93 -12.66 -11.29
CA LYS A 412 -10.99 -12.37 -12.73
C LYS A 412 -11.95 -13.29 -13.48
N VAL A 413 -12.08 -14.53 -13.01
CA VAL A 413 -13.07 -15.51 -13.50
C VAL A 413 -14.52 -15.06 -13.32
N LEU A 414 -14.79 -14.09 -12.46
CA LEU A 414 -16.16 -13.62 -12.18
C LEU A 414 -16.55 -12.36 -12.96
N TYR A 415 -15.61 -11.71 -13.68
CA TYR A 415 -15.90 -10.44 -14.35
C TYR A 415 -17.10 -10.48 -15.30
N ARG A 416 -17.28 -11.58 -16.05
CA ARG A 416 -18.30 -11.72 -17.10
C ARG A 416 -19.12 -13.01 -17.02
N THR A 417 -18.90 -13.82 -15.99
CA THR A 417 -19.50 -15.17 -15.89
C THR A 417 -20.97 -15.14 -15.46
N GLY A 418 -21.36 -14.16 -14.64
CA GLY A 418 -22.72 -13.99 -14.14
C GLY A 418 -23.19 -12.54 -14.16
N ARG A 419 -24.50 -12.34 -13.93
CA ARG A 419 -25.13 -11.03 -13.74
C ARG A 419 -26.04 -11.08 -12.52
N ASP A 420 -26.07 -9.99 -11.76
CA ASP A 420 -27.01 -9.79 -10.65
C ASP A 420 -27.90 -8.58 -10.94
N GLU A 421 -29.06 -8.52 -10.31
CA GLU A 421 -29.88 -7.31 -10.20
C GLU A 421 -29.22 -6.37 -9.17
N VAL A 422 -28.40 -5.44 -9.65
CA VAL A 422 -27.62 -4.52 -8.81
C VAL A 422 -28.39 -3.22 -8.64
N PRO A 423 -28.53 -2.67 -7.40
CA PRO A 423 -29.13 -1.35 -7.22
C PRO A 423 -28.41 -0.30 -8.06
N VAL A 424 -29.16 0.54 -8.78
CA VAL A 424 -28.57 1.54 -9.70
C VAL A 424 -27.89 2.65 -8.91
N ASP A 425 -28.56 3.15 -7.88
CA ASP A 425 -28.06 4.23 -7.03
C ASP A 425 -26.81 3.82 -6.24
N HIS A 426 -26.07 4.82 -5.77
CA HIS A 426 -24.89 4.60 -4.93
C HIS A 426 -25.27 3.95 -3.59
N TYR A 427 -24.53 2.91 -3.21
CA TYR A 427 -24.62 2.27 -1.89
C TYR A 427 -23.26 1.71 -1.49
N THR A 428 -23.09 1.52 -0.19
CA THR A 428 -21.92 0.88 0.41
C THR A 428 -22.34 -0.41 1.11
N LEU A 429 -21.46 -1.39 1.15
CA LEU A 429 -21.59 -2.57 2.01
C LEU A 429 -20.55 -2.54 3.14
N PRO A 430 -20.86 -3.10 4.32
CA PRO A 430 -19.95 -3.04 5.46
C PRO A 430 -18.69 -3.88 5.22
N ILE A 431 -17.53 -3.22 5.25
CA ILE A 431 -16.23 -3.90 5.23
C ILE A 431 -16.07 -4.70 6.52
N GLY A 432 -15.67 -5.97 6.39
CA GLY A 432 -15.48 -6.90 7.49
C GLY A 432 -16.72 -7.70 7.89
N ARG A 433 -17.79 -7.68 7.07
CA ARG A 433 -18.97 -8.55 7.24
C ARG A 433 -18.92 -9.73 6.27
N ALA A 434 -19.03 -10.97 6.76
CA ALA A 434 -19.22 -12.14 5.90
C ALA A 434 -20.68 -12.29 5.46
N ARG A 435 -20.94 -13.03 4.38
CA ARG A 435 -22.29 -13.34 3.88
C ARG A 435 -22.53 -14.84 3.92
N ILE A 436 -23.63 -15.26 4.53
CA ILE A 436 -24.14 -16.64 4.37
C ILE A 436 -24.83 -16.72 3.01
N ARG A 437 -24.21 -17.40 2.05
CA ARG A 437 -24.74 -17.56 0.68
C ARG A 437 -25.75 -18.68 0.59
N ARG A 438 -25.56 -19.72 1.41
CA ARG A 438 -26.46 -20.86 1.54
C ARG A 438 -26.54 -21.22 3.02
N PRO A 439 -27.72 -21.20 3.65
CA PRO A 439 -27.86 -21.69 5.02
C PRO A 439 -27.71 -23.21 5.06
N GLY A 440 -27.21 -23.74 6.17
CA GLY A 440 -27.04 -25.17 6.40
C GLY A 440 -26.84 -25.50 7.87
N THR A 441 -26.79 -26.79 8.18
CA THR A 441 -26.83 -27.30 9.56
C THR A 441 -25.77 -28.34 9.89
N ASP A 442 -25.19 -28.99 8.88
CA ASP A 442 -24.34 -30.17 9.09
C ASP A 442 -22.85 -29.82 8.97
N VAL A 443 -22.50 -28.90 8.06
CA VAL A 443 -21.11 -28.48 7.80
C VAL A 443 -21.07 -26.98 7.54
N THR A 444 -20.15 -26.26 8.20
CA THR A 444 -19.76 -24.90 7.86
C THR A 444 -18.66 -24.95 6.81
N LEU A 445 -18.92 -24.42 5.60
CA LEU A 445 -17.94 -24.21 4.54
C LEU A 445 -17.61 -22.72 4.43
N VAL A 446 -16.36 -22.35 4.66
CA VAL A 446 -15.90 -20.95 4.53
C VAL A 446 -15.02 -20.80 3.30
N THR A 447 -15.32 -19.80 2.48
CA THR A 447 -14.52 -19.44 1.29
C THR A 447 -14.68 -17.95 0.94
N TYR A 448 -14.12 -17.51 -0.19
CA TYR A 448 -14.19 -16.13 -0.67
C TYR A 448 -13.91 -16.04 -2.18
N GLY A 449 -14.27 -14.90 -2.78
CA GLY A 449 -13.92 -14.55 -4.15
C GLY A 449 -14.35 -15.60 -5.18
N GLY A 450 -13.41 -15.98 -6.06
CA GLY A 450 -13.63 -16.90 -7.18
C GLY A 450 -14.07 -18.31 -6.77
N MET A 451 -13.84 -18.72 -5.52
CA MET A 451 -14.22 -20.05 -5.02
C MET A 451 -15.67 -20.14 -4.54
N VAL A 452 -16.36 -19.01 -4.36
CA VAL A 452 -17.76 -19.00 -3.88
C VAL A 452 -18.70 -19.78 -4.82
N PRO A 453 -18.70 -19.55 -6.15
CA PRO A 453 -19.55 -20.33 -7.05
C PRO A 453 -19.22 -21.83 -7.06
N VAL A 454 -17.94 -22.18 -6.99
CA VAL A 454 -17.47 -23.59 -6.96
C VAL A 454 -17.95 -24.29 -5.69
N ALA A 455 -17.88 -23.60 -4.55
CA ALA A 455 -18.38 -24.10 -3.27
C ALA A 455 -19.91 -24.27 -3.26
N LEU A 456 -20.64 -23.34 -3.87
CA LEU A 456 -22.10 -23.45 -4.00
C LEU A 456 -22.50 -24.65 -4.87
N GLU A 457 -21.83 -24.85 -6.01
CA GLU A 457 -22.06 -26.02 -6.86
C GLU A 457 -21.80 -27.34 -6.11
N ALA A 458 -20.69 -27.43 -5.38
CA ALA A 458 -20.39 -28.60 -4.56
C ALA A 458 -21.47 -28.84 -3.48
N ALA A 459 -21.91 -27.78 -2.80
CA ALA A 459 -22.95 -27.84 -1.77
C ALA A 459 -24.35 -28.22 -2.31
N GLU A 460 -24.63 -27.95 -3.59
CA GLU A 460 -25.86 -28.40 -4.27
C GLU A 460 -25.81 -29.87 -4.67
N ARG A 461 -24.61 -30.40 -4.94
CA ARG A 461 -24.40 -31.77 -5.43
C ARG A 461 -24.33 -32.82 -4.32
N VAL A 462 -24.18 -32.41 -3.06
CA VAL A 462 -24.19 -33.30 -1.89
C VAL A 462 -25.58 -33.38 -1.25
N THR A 463 -25.86 -34.48 -0.55
CA THR A 463 -27.14 -34.68 0.16
C THR A 463 -27.17 -34.05 1.56
N VAL A 464 -26.02 -33.63 2.08
CA VAL A 464 -25.89 -33.03 3.42
C VAL A 464 -26.15 -31.52 3.40
N SER A 465 -26.54 -30.98 4.55
CA SER A 465 -26.88 -29.57 4.74
C SER A 465 -25.64 -28.71 4.97
N VAL A 466 -25.02 -28.21 3.91
CA VAL A 466 -23.81 -27.36 3.98
C VAL A 466 -24.17 -25.87 4.07
N GLU A 467 -23.72 -25.19 5.12
CA GLU A 467 -23.75 -23.73 5.21
C GLU A 467 -22.53 -23.15 4.47
N VAL A 468 -22.75 -22.30 3.47
CA VAL A 468 -21.67 -21.68 2.69
C VAL A 468 -21.52 -20.21 3.11
N ILE A 469 -20.38 -19.89 3.70
CA ILE A 469 -19.98 -18.55 4.14
C ILE A 469 -18.96 -17.98 3.16
N ASP A 470 -19.28 -16.82 2.62
CA ASP A 470 -18.38 -15.97 1.84
C ASP A 470 -17.82 -14.85 2.73
N LEU A 471 -16.50 -14.80 2.91
CA LEU A 471 -15.88 -13.80 3.78
C LEU A 471 -16.03 -12.36 3.26
N ARG A 472 -15.99 -12.14 1.94
CA ARG A 472 -15.97 -10.82 1.24
C ARG A 472 -14.82 -9.87 1.60
N THR A 473 -14.39 -9.84 2.86
CA THR A 473 -13.26 -9.08 3.40
C THR A 473 -12.32 -10.06 4.09
N LEU A 474 -11.04 -10.04 3.72
CA LEU A 474 -10.00 -10.92 4.25
C LEU A 474 -9.28 -10.27 5.44
N PHE A 475 -9.22 -8.95 5.48
CA PHE A 475 -8.76 -8.22 6.66
C PHE A 475 -9.44 -6.84 6.79
N PRO A 476 -10.05 -6.51 7.95
CA PRO A 476 -10.40 -7.43 9.03
C PRO A 476 -11.54 -8.37 8.59
N TRP A 477 -11.46 -9.67 8.90
CA TRP A 477 -12.49 -10.65 8.53
C TRP A 477 -13.49 -10.92 9.66
N ASP A 478 -14.69 -11.37 9.30
CA ASP A 478 -15.81 -11.59 10.23
C ASP A 478 -15.67 -12.88 11.04
N ARG A 479 -14.89 -12.80 12.13
CA ARG A 479 -14.68 -13.91 13.06
C ARG A 479 -15.98 -14.39 13.69
N ALA A 480 -16.90 -13.48 14.00
CA ALA A 480 -18.13 -13.78 14.71
C ALA A 480 -19.03 -14.70 13.88
N THR A 481 -19.29 -14.35 12.62
CA THR A 481 -20.13 -15.17 11.73
C THR A 481 -19.60 -16.60 11.56
N VAL A 482 -18.28 -16.78 11.44
CA VAL A 482 -17.67 -18.11 11.31
C VAL A 482 -17.77 -18.89 12.62
N LEU A 483 -17.42 -18.29 13.76
CA LEU A 483 -17.48 -18.96 15.06
C LEU A 483 -18.91 -19.37 15.43
N GLU A 484 -19.89 -18.49 15.18
CA GLU A 484 -21.31 -18.80 15.41
C GLU A 484 -21.82 -19.92 14.51
N SER A 485 -21.34 -20.01 13.27
CA SER A 485 -21.68 -21.10 12.36
C SER A 485 -21.09 -22.43 12.83
N VAL A 486 -19.80 -22.44 13.18
CA VAL A 486 -19.11 -23.63 13.72
C VAL A 486 -19.78 -24.12 15.00
N ALA A 487 -20.17 -23.22 15.89
CA ALA A 487 -20.92 -23.56 17.11
C ALA A 487 -22.26 -24.26 16.85
N ARG A 488 -22.87 -24.05 15.67
CA ARG A 488 -24.11 -24.72 15.28
C ARG A 488 -23.89 -26.04 14.56
N THR A 489 -22.90 -26.11 13.66
CA THR A 489 -22.70 -27.26 12.76
C THR A 489 -21.72 -28.29 13.32
N GLY A 490 -20.83 -27.87 14.23
CA GLY A 490 -19.75 -28.65 14.81
C GLY A 490 -18.64 -29.05 13.82
N ARG A 491 -18.69 -28.60 12.57
CA ARG A 491 -17.87 -29.12 11.47
C ARG A 491 -17.41 -28.00 10.55
N LEU A 492 -16.13 -27.94 10.23
CA LEU A 492 -15.55 -26.87 9.43
C LEU A 492 -14.75 -27.38 8.24
N LEU A 493 -15.16 -26.95 7.05
CA LEU A 493 -14.43 -27.06 5.79
C LEU A 493 -13.97 -25.67 5.33
N LEU A 494 -12.69 -25.53 5.04
CA LEU A 494 -12.12 -24.28 4.51
C LEU A 494 -11.71 -24.49 3.06
N VAL A 495 -12.17 -23.63 2.17
CA VAL A 495 -11.83 -23.66 0.74
C VAL A 495 -11.14 -22.36 0.36
N GLN A 496 -9.94 -22.43 -0.20
CA GLN A 496 -9.25 -21.28 -0.76
C GLN A 496 -8.50 -21.68 -2.03
N GLU A 497 -8.48 -20.80 -3.03
CA GLU A 497 -7.70 -20.97 -4.25
C GLU A 497 -6.17 -20.96 -4.05
N PRO A 498 -5.56 -20.05 -3.25
CA PRO A 498 -4.11 -19.99 -3.09
C PRO A 498 -3.54 -21.23 -2.40
N GLN A 499 -2.20 -21.28 -2.41
CA GLN A 499 -1.36 -22.20 -1.67
C GLN A 499 -1.88 -22.44 -0.24
N GLY A 500 -1.91 -23.70 0.20
CA GLY A 500 -2.43 -24.11 1.50
C GLY A 500 -1.59 -23.65 2.69
N SER A 501 -0.29 -23.41 2.49
CA SER A 501 0.61 -22.92 3.53
C SER A 501 0.45 -21.41 3.77
N ALA A 502 0.32 -21.00 5.03
CA ALA A 502 0.28 -19.60 5.47
C ALA A 502 -0.81 -18.70 4.80
N GLY A 503 -1.88 -19.31 4.27
CA GLY A 503 -3.00 -18.58 3.67
C GLY A 503 -4.17 -18.29 4.62
N MET A 504 -5.23 -17.67 4.10
CA MET A 504 -6.45 -17.33 4.87
C MET A 504 -7.11 -18.53 5.54
N ALA A 505 -7.14 -19.70 4.88
CA ALA A 505 -7.65 -20.92 5.48
C ALA A 505 -6.83 -21.35 6.71
N ALA A 506 -5.53 -21.04 6.78
CA ALA A 506 -4.73 -21.32 7.96
C ALA A 506 -5.09 -20.38 9.12
N GLU A 507 -5.28 -19.08 8.85
CA GLU A 507 -5.71 -18.09 9.85
C GLU A 507 -7.09 -18.43 10.43
N VAL A 508 -8.07 -18.74 9.57
CA VAL A 508 -9.42 -19.11 10.04
C VAL A 508 -9.36 -20.39 10.88
N ALA A 509 -8.60 -21.40 10.45
CA ALA A 509 -8.44 -22.64 11.22
C ALA A 509 -7.82 -22.39 12.60
N ALA A 510 -6.80 -21.54 12.70
CA ALA A 510 -6.15 -21.19 13.96
C ALA A 510 -7.12 -20.48 14.91
N VAL A 511 -7.87 -19.48 14.41
CA VAL A 511 -8.84 -18.74 15.23
C VAL A 511 -9.96 -19.65 15.75
N VAL A 512 -10.46 -20.56 14.90
CA VAL A 512 -11.48 -21.53 15.32
C VAL A 512 -10.91 -22.51 16.35
N ALA A 513 -9.68 -23.00 16.16
CA ALA A 513 -9.02 -23.86 17.14
C ALA A 513 -8.76 -23.15 18.48
N GLU A 514 -8.44 -21.85 18.47
CA GLU A 514 -8.22 -21.08 19.70
C GLU A 514 -9.52 -20.75 20.44
N LYS A 515 -10.58 -20.40 19.69
CA LYS A 515 -11.81 -19.82 20.27
C LYS A 515 -13.01 -20.77 20.32
N ALA A 516 -13.03 -21.83 19.51
CA ALA A 516 -14.16 -22.75 19.34
C ALA A 516 -13.73 -24.23 19.26
N ALA A 517 -12.57 -24.60 19.81
CA ALA A 517 -12.13 -26.01 19.82
C ALA A 517 -13.12 -26.98 20.47
N TYR A 518 -13.90 -26.52 21.46
CA TYR A 518 -14.89 -27.36 22.13
C TYR A 518 -16.22 -27.48 21.37
N ASP A 519 -16.42 -26.63 20.36
CA ASP A 519 -17.59 -26.70 19.50
C ASP A 519 -17.38 -27.67 18.32
N LEU A 520 -16.12 -28.01 18.00
CA LEU A 520 -15.79 -28.93 16.92
C LEU A 520 -16.10 -30.39 17.30
N GLU A 521 -16.91 -31.04 16.47
CA GLU A 521 -17.20 -32.47 16.50
C GLU A 521 -16.19 -33.29 15.68
N ALA A 522 -15.49 -32.66 14.73
CA ALA A 522 -14.52 -33.28 13.84
C ALA A 522 -13.30 -32.37 13.58
N PRO A 523 -12.14 -32.91 13.15
CA PRO A 523 -11.02 -32.10 12.71
C PRO A 523 -11.37 -31.13 11.57
N ILE A 524 -10.76 -29.95 11.58
CA ILE A 524 -10.90 -28.97 10.48
C ILE A 524 -10.24 -29.52 9.22
N VAL A 525 -10.96 -29.53 8.09
CA VAL A 525 -10.42 -29.91 6.78
C VAL A 525 -10.20 -28.67 5.92
N ARG A 526 -9.12 -28.68 5.12
CA ARG A 526 -8.76 -27.59 4.22
C ARG A 526 -8.56 -28.10 2.79
N VAL A 527 -9.35 -27.56 1.86
CA VAL A 527 -9.21 -27.78 0.42
C VAL A 527 -8.55 -26.54 -0.17
N THR A 528 -7.30 -26.67 -0.62
CA THR A 528 -6.45 -25.52 -0.98
C THR A 528 -5.68 -25.75 -2.28
N GLY A 529 -5.19 -24.69 -2.91
CA GLY A 529 -4.24 -24.77 -4.01
C GLY A 529 -2.96 -25.50 -3.58
N PHE A 530 -2.24 -26.09 -4.54
CA PHE A 530 -0.98 -26.75 -4.25
C PHE A 530 0.10 -25.73 -3.84
N ASP A 531 0.97 -26.08 -2.90
CA ASP A 531 2.13 -25.27 -2.46
C ASP A 531 3.27 -25.29 -3.51
N VAL A 532 2.93 -24.93 -4.75
CA VAL A 532 3.83 -24.82 -5.90
C VAL A 532 3.45 -23.60 -6.74
N PRO A 533 4.34 -23.11 -7.62
CA PRO A 533 3.95 -22.13 -8.64
C PRO A 533 2.79 -22.65 -9.50
N TRP A 534 1.91 -21.74 -9.94
CA TRP A 534 0.78 -22.11 -10.79
C TRP A 534 1.23 -22.82 -12.07
N PRO A 535 0.54 -23.89 -12.50
CA PRO A 535 0.88 -24.57 -13.75
C PRO A 535 0.57 -23.69 -14.96
N GLN A 536 1.31 -23.91 -16.04
CA GLN A 536 1.04 -23.28 -17.33
C GLN A 536 -0.35 -23.63 -17.86
N PHE A 537 -0.95 -22.74 -18.65
CA PHE A 537 -2.35 -22.81 -19.13
C PHE A 537 -2.79 -24.19 -19.67
N ALA A 538 -1.89 -24.96 -20.29
CA ALA A 538 -2.19 -26.28 -20.86
C ALA A 538 -2.58 -27.34 -19.82
N ILE A 539 -2.18 -27.16 -18.56
CA ILE A 539 -2.46 -28.08 -17.45
C ILE A 539 -3.00 -27.36 -16.20
N GLU A 540 -3.41 -26.10 -16.33
CA GLU A 540 -3.95 -25.27 -15.23
C GLU A 540 -5.12 -25.98 -14.53
N SER A 541 -5.99 -26.65 -15.29
CA SER A 541 -7.14 -27.39 -14.77
C SER A 541 -6.79 -28.50 -13.78
N HIS A 542 -5.55 -29.00 -13.76
CA HIS A 542 -5.12 -29.99 -12.76
C HIS A 542 -4.82 -29.36 -11.39
N ALA A 543 -4.58 -28.05 -11.33
CA ALA A 543 -4.32 -27.32 -10.09
C ALA A 543 -5.53 -26.55 -9.56
N LEU A 544 -6.53 -26.28 -10.42
CA LEU A 544 -7.78 -25.67 -9.99
C LEU A 544 -8.49 -26.55 -8.96
N ILE A 545 -9.16 -25.91 -8.01
CA ILE A 545 -10.09 -26.57 -7.12
C ILE A 545 -11.42 -26.69 -7.85
N ASP A 546 -11.87 -27.92 -8.05
CA ASP A 546 -13.15 -28.24 -8.66
C ASP A 546 -14.19 -28.65 -7.59
N PRO A 547 -15.48 -28.74 -7.96
CA PRO A 547 -16.52 -29.18 -7.05
C PRO A 547 -16.26 -30.59 -6.49
N GLU A 548 -15.65 -31.49 -7.27
CA GLU A 548 -15.30 -32.84 -6.85
C GLU A 548 -14.35 -32.85 -5.65
N ARG A 549 -13.33 -32.00 -5.66
CA ARG A 549 -12.38 -31.86 -4.55
C ARG A 549 -13.03 -31.26 -3.31
N ILE A 550 -13.96 -30.31 -3.48
CA ILE A 550 -14.73 -29.75 -2.35
C ILE A 550 -15.67 -30.81 -1.76
N MET A 551 -16.38 -31.58 -2.58
CA MET A 551 -17.25 -32.67 -2.13
C MET A 551 -16.48 -33.76 -1.38
N ALA A 552 -15.27 -34.10 -1.84
CA ALA A 552 -14.39 -35.01 -1.11
C ALA A 552 -14.02 -34.44 0.27
N GLY A 553 -13.71 -33.15 0.37
CA GLY A 553 -13.47 -32.46 1.65
C GLY A 553 -14.70 -32.45 2.57
N ILE A 554 -15.91 -32.27 2.01
CA ILE A 554 -17.16 -32.40 2.79
C ILE A 554 -17.29 -33.81 3.37
N GLY A 555 -17.00 -34.84 2.58
CA GLY A 555 -16.98 -36.24 3.03
C GLY A 555 -15.98 -36.47 4.16
N GLU A 556 -14.75 -35.97 4.03
CA GLU A 556 -13.70 -36.10 5.05
C GLU A 556 -14.11 -35.46 6.39
N VAL A 557 -14.74 -34.28 6.38
CA VAL A 557 -15.22 -33.60 7.60
C VAL A 557 -16.35 -34.38 8.28
N LEU A 558 -17.15 -35.13 7.53
CA LEU A 558 -18.25 -35.92 8.08
C LEU A 558 -17.82 -37.28 8.63
N GLU A 559 -16.68 -37.81 8.18
CA GLU A 559 -16.13 -39.09 8.63
C GLU A 559 -15.32 -38.99 9.94
N GLY A 560 -14.75 -37.81 10.21
CA GLY A 560 -14.04 -37.49 11.46
C GLY A 560 -14.97 -37.34 12.65
#